data_AF-A0A559IHF1-F1
#
_entry.id   AF-A0A559IHF1-F1
#
_cell.length_a   1.000
_cell.length_b   1.000
_cell.length_c   1.000
_cell.angle_alpha   90.00
_cell.angle_beta   90.00
_cell.angle_gamma   90.00
#
_symmetry.space_group_name_H-M   'P 1'
#
loop_
_entity.id
_entity.type
_entity.pdbx_description
1 polymer ?
#
loop_
_entity_poly.entity_id
_entity_poly.type
_entity_poly.pdbx_seq_one_letter_code
_entity_poly.pdbx_strand_id
1 'polypeptide(L)'
;MELSCCRNKQGGSEVPPDLHPVKLVDRTIAVPNQVLKYTFVIFNCGDEDASNVIFTDTVPTGTTFVAESFCLNSVNLPLADPNIGVNIGTIAAGGFSIVTFQVRVDCLTTTTPLINQAFTFDGITNVPSNTVTTYAVGANQALLLIALEELNMAELINTQGELIQAAIQSSASITQLLEVNNNAAVEVQQIATQECELVNLLQGVLNCIPTTP
;
A
#
# COMPACT_ATOMS: atom_id res chain seq x y z
N MET A 1 12.47 -4.99 11.60
CA MET A 1 13.10 -3.66 11.81
C MET A 1 12.86 -3.34 13.27
N GLU A 2 13.84 -3.63 14.15
CA GLU A 2 13.67 -3.37 15.59
C GLU A 2 13.70 -1.86 15.83
N LEU A 3 12.62 -1.29 16.36
CA LEU A 3 12.63 0.08 16.86
C LEU A 3 13.55 0.12 18.09
N SER A 4 14.78 0.58 17.90
CA SER A 4 15.79 0.67 18.97
C SER A 4 15.49 1.78 19.99
N CYS A 5 14.32 2.43 19.94
CA CYS A 5 14.00 3.63 20.73
C CYS A 5 13.50 3.33 22.16
N CYS A 6 13.07 2.10 22.49
CA CYS A 6 12.53 1.79 23.82
C CYS A 6 13.58 1.30 24.85
N ARG A 7 14.89 1.49 24.62
CA ARG A 7 15.91 0.95 25.55
C ARG A 7 16.21 1.92 26.72
N ASN A 8 15.60 1.60 27.87
CA ASN A 8 15.96 1.93 29.27
C ASN A 8 16.83 3.17 29.53
N LYS A 9 16.24 4.23 30.09
CA LYS A 9 16.98 5.22 30.89
C LYS A 9 16.42 5.35 32.31
N GLN A 10 17.09 4.65 33.23
CA GLN A 10 17.00 4.86 34.66
C GLN A 10 17.72 6.18 34.99
N GLY A 11 17.00 7.31 34.99
CA GLY A 11 17.66 8.60 35.17
C GLY A 11 16.76 9.82 35.37
N GLY A 12 15.62 9.70 36.05
CA GLY A 12 14.93 10.80 36.78
C GLY A 12 14.59 12.13 36.08
N SER A 13 14.84 12.30 34.78
CA SER A 13 14.45 13.47 34.00
C SER A 13 13.33 13.06 33.05
N GLU A 14 12.26 13.86 33.01
CA GLU A 14 11.24 13.73 31.98
C GLU A 14 11.90 13.79 30.60
N VAL A 15 11.54 12.84 29.73
CA VAL A 15 12.00 12.80 28.34
C VAL A 15 10.91 13.48 27.52
N PRO A 16 11.20 14.61 26.85
CA PRO A 16 10.20 15.31 26.04
C PRO A 16 9.68 14.40 24.94
N PRO A 17 8.56 14.76 24.28
CA PRO A 17 8.05 14.02 23.14
C PRO A 17 9.15 13.70 22.11
N ASP A 18 9.21 12.43 21.68
CA ASP A 18 10.19 11.93 20.72
C ASP A 18 9.47 11.14 19.64
N LEU A 19 9.10 11.82 18.55
CA LEU A 19 8.32 11.22 17.47
C LEU A 19 9.20 10.43 16.50
N HIS A 20 8.79 9.21 16.16
CA HIS A 20 9.45 8.34 15.18
C HIS A 20 8.44 7.89 14.10
N PRO A 21 8.20 8.71 13.06
CA PRO A 21 7.32 8.36 11.96
C PRO A 21 7.98 7.35 11.00
N VAL A 22 7.29 6.25 10.72
CA VAL A 22 7.67 5.23 9.73
C VAL A 22 6.64 5.18 8.64
N LYS A 23 7.07 5.26 7.37
CA LYS A 23 6.25 5.28 6.17
C LYS A 23 6.40 3.99 5.38
N LEU A 24 5.26 3.47 4.91
CA LEU A 24 5.13 2.29 4.07
C LEU A 24 4.25 2.62 2.86
N VAL A 25 4.50 1.91 1.76
CA VAL A 25 3.64 1.88 0.58
C VAL A 25 3.36 0.42 0.26
N ASP A 26 2.16 0.13 -0.22
CA ASP A 26 1.70 -1.23 -0.52
C ASP A 26 2.33 -1.81 -1.80
N ARG A 27 2.87 -0.97 -2.68
CA ARG A 27 3.42 -1.37 -3.99
C ARG A 27 4.71 -0.62 -4.34
N THR A 28 5.70 -1.34 -4.85
CA THR A 28 6.97 -0.78 -5.36
C THR A 28 6.95 -0.53 -6.87
N ILE A 29 5.99 -1.11 -7.59
CA ILE A 29 5.71 -0.87 -9.01
C ILE A 29 4.23 -0.56 -9.13
N ALA A 30 3.88 0.43 -9.94
CA ALA A 30 2.50 0.76 -10.24
C ALA A 30 2.33 1.19 -11.70
N VAL A 31 1.11 1.07 -12.21
CA VAL A 31 0.73 1.54 -13.54
C VAL A 31 -0.34 2.64 -13.43
N PRO A 32 -0.61 3.41 -14.50
CA PRO A 32 -1.60 4.48 -14.46
C PRO A 32 -2.96 4.02 -13.94
N ASN A 33 -3.66 4.92 -13.25
CA ASN A 33 -4.95 4.70 -12.59
C ASN A 33 -4.97 3.72 -11.40
N GLN A 34 -3.87 3.01 -11.11
CA GLN A 34 -3.78 2.26 -9.86
C GLN A 34 -3.79 3.18 -8.66
N VAL A 35 -4.31 2.66 -7.56
CA VAL A 35 -4.34 3.32 -6.27
C VAL A 35 -3.23 2.74 -5.40
N LEU A 36 -2.37 3.62 -4.88
CA LEU A 36 -1.37 3.31 -3.87
C LEU A 36 -1.93 3.65 -2.50
N LYS A 37 -1.74 2.76 -1.53
CA LYS A 37 -2.07 3.00 -0.13
C LYS A 37 -0.80 3.32 0.65
N TYR A 38 -0.71 4.53 1.16
CA TYR A 38 0.33 4.89 2.13
C TYR A 38 -0.14 4.58 3.55
N THR A 39 0.78 4.05 4.35
CA THR A 39 0.57 3.77 5.78
C THR A 39 1.71 4.38 6.58
N PHE A 40 1.38 5.06 7.66
CA PHE A 40 2.31 5.72 8.56
C PHE A 40 2.08 5.21 9.96
N VAL A 41 3.15 4.86 10.66
CA VAL A 41 3.12 4.53 12.08
C VAL A 41 4.01 5.53 12.78
N ILE A 42 3.44 6.32 13.67
CA ILE A 42 4.11 7.42 14.37
C ILE A 42 4.18 7.02 15.84
N PHE A 43 5.35 6.61 16.30
CA PHE A 43 5.59 6.31 17.70
C PHE A 43 6.00 7.56 18.46
N ASN A 44 5.56 7.70 19.71
CA ASN A 44 6.16 8.62 20.66
C ASN A 44 7.01 7.81 21.65
N CYS A 45 8.33 7.93 21.55
CA CYS A 45 9.28 7.24 22.42
C CYS A 45 9.70 8.08 23.64
N GLY A 46 9.12 9.26 23.82
CA GLY A 46 9.26 10.07 25.01
C GLY A 46 8.41 9.56 26.17
N ASP A 47 8.68 10.09 27.36
CA ASP A 47 7.93 9.81 28.59
C ASP A 47 6.82 10.85 28.83
N GLU A 48 6.71 11.85 27.94
CA GLU A 48 5.65 12.86 27.89
C GLU A 48 4.77 12.71 26.64
N ASP A 49 3.52 13.17 26.72
CA ASP A 49 2.56 13.16 25.61
C ASP A 49 2.94 14.18 24.51
N ALA A 50 2.99 13.72 23.26
CA ALA A 50 3.10 14.61 22.10
C ALA A 50 1.71 15.18 21.78
N SER A 51 1.45 16.43 22.18
CA SER A 51 0.14 17.07 21.97
C SER A 51 0.07 17.83 20.65
N ASN A 52 -1.14 17.96 20.08
CA ASN A 52 -1.41 18.73 18.85
C ASN A 52 -0.49 18.38 17.67
N VAL A 53 -0.21 17.10 17.48
CA VAL A 53 0.66 16.64 16.38
C VAL A 53 -0.01 16.92 15.04
N ILE A 54 0.70 17.63 14.18
CA ILE A 54 0.33 17.89 12.79
C ILE A 54 1.07 16.90 11.90
N PHE A 55 0.33 16.11 11.13
CA PHE A 55 0.85 15.24 10.09
C PHE A 55 0.74 15.92 8.72
N THR A 56 1.84 15.98 7.98
CA THR A 56 1.88 16.56 6.62
C THR A 56 2.56 15.60 5.67
N ASP A 57 1.99 15.44 4.48
CA ASP A 57 2.52 14.59 3.44
C ASP A 57 2.03 15.06 2.07
N THR A 58 2.89 15.78 1.36
CA THR A 58 2.61 16.22 -0.01
C THR A 58 2.75 15.02 -0.95
N VAL A 59 1.66 14.70 -1.66
CA VAL A 59 1.67 13.55 -2.57
C VAL A 59 2.68 13.76 -3.72
N PRO A 60 3.39 12.70 -4.16
CA PRO A 60 4.40 12.85 -5.20
C PRO A 60 3.81 13.34 -6.53
N THR A 61 4.58 14.14 -7.29
CA THR A 61 4.24 14.48 -8.68
C THR A 61 4.02 13.21 -9.51
N GLY A 62 2.99 13.20 -10.34
CA GLY A 62 2.53 12.00 -11.05
C GLY A 62 1.55 11.15 -10.25
N THR A 63 1.08 11.67 -9.12
CA THR A 63 -0.06 11.13 -8.39
C THR A 63 -1.05 12.22 -7.99
N THR A 64 -2.29 11.81 -7.81
CA THR A 64 -3.39 12.64 -7.30
C THR A 64 -3.90 12.04 -5.98
N PHE A 65 -4.07 12.87 -4.95
CA PHE A 65 -4.67 12.45 -3.69
C PHE A 65 -6.11 11.94 -3.91
N VAL A 66 -6.46 10.78 -3.33
CA VAL A 66 -7.83 10.27 -3.35
C VAL A 66 -8.58 10.90 -2.18
N ALA A 67 -9.51 11.81 -2.47
CA ALA A 67 -10.36 12.44 -1.47
C ALA A 67 -11.10 11.40 -0.62
N GLU A 68 -11.39 11.75 0.63
CA GLU A 68 -12.10 10.91 1.60
C GLU A 68 -11.40 9.58 1.97
N SER A 69 -10.13 9.41 1.59
CA SER A 69 -9.35 8.19 1.88
C SER A 69 -8.52 8.25 3.16
N PHE A 70 -8.44 9.42 3.81
CA PHE A 70 -7.61 9.60 4.99
C PHE A 70 -8.26 8.95 6.22
N CYS A 71 -7.53 8.07 6.88
CA CYS A 71 -7.93 7.48 8.16
C CYS A 71 -6.87 7.71 9.24
N LEU A 72 -7.32 8.01 10.45
CA LEU A 72 -6.52 8.05 11.67
C LEU A 72 -6.97 6.92 12.59
N ASN A 73 -6.08 6.02 12.98
CA ASN A 73 -6.36 4.88 13.85
C ASN A 73 -7.60 4.08 13.38
N SER A 74 -7.69 3.84 12.07
CA SER A 74 -8.82 3.19 11.37
C SER A 74 -10.14 3.98 11.34
N VAL A 75 -10.18 5.20 11.88
CA VAL A 75 -11.33 6.10 11.78
C VAL A 75 -11.17 6.99 10.55
N ASN A 76 -12.16 6.95 9.64
CA ASN A 76 -12.15 7.78 8.45
C ASN A 76 -12.38 9.27 8.81
N LEU A 77 -11.55 10.14 8.25
CA LEU A 77 -11.65 11.60 8.36
C LEU A 77 -11.84 12.17 6.94
N PRO A 78 -13.07 12.23 6.42
CA PRO A 78 -13.29 12.45 4.99
C PRO A 78 -12.85 13.82 4.46
N LEU A 79 -12.77 14.82 5.34
CA LEU A 79 -12.34 16.19 5.00
C LEU A 79 -10.84 16.43 5.22
N ALA A 80 -10.09 15.43 5.70
CA ALA A 80 -8.67 15.56 5.95
C ALA A 80 -7.89 15.44 4.64
N ASP A 81 -6.94 16.36 4.43
CA ASP A 81 -6.03 16.37 3.28
C ASP A 81 -4.58 16.48 3.79
N PRO A 82 -3.75 15.44 3.61
CA PRO A 82 -2.38 15.46 4.08
C PRO A 82 -1.49 16.48 3.36
N ASN A 83 -1.88 16.97 2.17
CA ASN A 83 -1.10 17.95 1.42
C ASN A 83 -1.03 19.31 2.11
N ILE A 84 -2.04 19.65 2.92
CA ILE A 84 -2.14 20.92 3.64
C ILE A 84 -1.92 20.77 5.15
N GLY A 85 -1.68 19.55 5.62
CA GLY A 85 -1.49 19.21 7.02
C GLY A 85 -2.79 18.83 7.75
N VAL A 86 -2.71 17.85 8.63
CA VAL A 86 -3.83 17.31 9.41
C VAL A 86 -3.43 17.23 10.87
N ASN A 87 -4.22 17.82 11.77
CA ASN A 87 -4.03 17.62 13.20
C ASN A 87 -4.53 16.22 13.59
N ILE A 88 -3.62 15.35 14.02
CA ILE A 88 -3.91 13.97 14.42
C ILE A 88 -4.05 13.83 15.95
N GLY A 89 -4.04 14.95 16.67
CA GLY A 89 -4.30 15.00 18.11
C GLY A 89 -3.07 14.68 18.94
N THR A 90 -3.29 13.97 20.04
CA THR A 90 -2.25 13.63 21.01
C THR A 90 -1.76 12.21 20.79
N ILE A 91 -0.44 12.01 20.76
CA ILE A 91 0.19 10.70 20.82
C ILE A 91 0.77 10.53 22.22
N ALA A 92 0.13 9.68 23.02
CA ALA A 92 0.51 9.45 24.40
C ALA A 92 1.98 9.00 24.53
N ALA A 93 2.59 9.26 25.68
CA ALA A 93 3.91 8.75 26.04
C ALA A 93 3.99 7.22 25.82
N GLY A 94 5.02 6.75 25.13
CA GLY A 94 5.19 5.34 24.72
C GLY A 94 4.13 4.81 23.73
N GLY A 95 3.19 5.65 23.29
CA GLY A 95 2.10 5.30 22.40
C GLY A 95 2.43 5.45 20.92
N PHE A 96 1.44 5.21 20.07
CA PHE A 96 1.55 5.43 18.63
C PHE A 96 0.22 5.84 18.00
N SER A 97 0.30 6.43 16.81
CA SER A 97 -0.84 6.64 15.93
C SER A 97 -0.56 6.06 14.54
N ILE A 98 -1.61 5.57 13.89
CA ILE A 98 -1.56 5.06 12.52
C ILE A 98 -2.34 6.01 11.62
N VAL A 99 -1.68 6.53 10.60
CA VAL A 99 -2.33 7.28 9.51
C VAL A 99 -2.32 6.42 8.25
N THR A 100 -3.41 6.41 7.50
CA THR A 100 -3.43 5.83 6.16
C THR A 100 -4.15 6.76 5.21
N PHE A 101 -3.69 6.83 3.96
CA PHE A 101 -4.45 7.47 2.89
C PHE A 101 -4.07 6.88 1.54
N GLN A 102 -4.82 7.24 0.51
CA GLN A 102 -4.63 6.71 -0.84
C GLN A 102 -4.27 7.82 -1.84
N VAL A 103 -3.44 7.46 -2.82
CA VAL A 103 -3.16 8.29 -4.00
C VAL A 103 -3.41 7.47 -5.26
N ARG A 104 -3.84 8.12 -6.33
CA ARG A 104 -3.99 7.52 -7.66
C ARG A 104 -2.81 7.90 -8.53
N VAL A 105 -2.22 6.93 -9.23
CA VAL A 105 -1.16 7.18 -10.21
C VAL A 105 -1.78 7.83 -11.45
N ASP A 106 -1.21 8.95 -11.88
CA ASP A 106 -1.70 9.69 -13.05
C ASP A 106 -1.30 8.98 -14.36
N CYS A 107 -1.80 9.47 -15.49
CA CYS A 107 -1.33 9.02 -16.80
C CYS A 107 0.11 9.50 -17.04
N LEU A 108 1.05 8.55 -17.10
CA LEU A 108 2.47 8.80 -17.37
C LEU A 108 2.89 8.18 -18.71
N THR A 109 3.80 8.85 -19.43
CA THR A 109 4.35 8.36 -20.71
C THR A 109 5.66 7.59 -20.55
N THR A 110 6.39 7.84 -19.46
CA THR A 110 7.66 7.18 -19.14
C THR A 110 7.68 6.74 -17.68
N THR A 111 8.45 5.70 -17.39
CA THR A 111 8.63 5.22 -16.02
C THR A 111 9.25 6.31 -15.15
N THR A 112 8.59 6.64 -14.04
CA THR A 112 8.96 7.76 -13.15
C THR A 112 8.98 7.27 -11.70
N PRO A 113 10.02 7.58 -10.91
CA PRO A 113 10.03 7.27 -9.49
C PRO A 113 9.11 8.22 -8.70
N LEU A 114 8.12 7.67 -8.02
CA LEU A 114 7.26 8.35 -7.06
C LEU A 114 7.91 8.25 -5.68
N ILE A 115 8.71 9.26 -5.35
CA ILE A 115 9.43 9.35 -4.08
C ILE A 115 8.54 10.09 -3.08
N ASN A 116 8.27 9.48 -1.92
CA ASN A 116 7.38 10.06 -0.93
C ASN A 116 7.99 10.05 0.49
N GLN A 117 7.86 11.16 1.23
CA GLN A 117 8.31 11.35 2.62
C GLN A 117 7.30 12.23 3.35
N ALA A 118 6.85 11.78 4.52
CA ALA A 118 5.94 12.55 5.37
C ALA A 118 6.70 13.23 6.52
N PHE A 119 6.00 14.11 7.21
CA PHE A 119 6.51 14.90 8.32
C PHE A 119 5.50 14.94 9.45
N THR A 120 6.00 14.94 10.69
CA THR A 120 5.20 15.16 11.89
C THR A 120 5.74 16.36 12.66
N PHE A 121 4.85 17.26 13.09
CA PHE A 121 5.20 18.45 13.85
C PHE A 121 4.35 18.56 15.12
N ASP A 122 4.98 18.60 16.29
CA ASP A 122 4.32 18.67 17.61
C ASP A 122 4.31 20.09 18.23
N GLY A 123 4.64 21.11 17.43
CA GLY A 123 4.81 22.48 17.91
C GLY A 123 6.26 22.85 18.23
N ILE A 124 7.17 21.86 18.33
CA ILE A 124 8.58 22.06 18.67
C ILE A 124 9.46 21.53 17.55
N THR A 125 9.28 20.27 17.18
CA THR A 125 10.16 19.55 16.26
C THR A 125 9.42 19.11 15.02
N ASN A 126 10.07 19.25 13.85
CA ASN A 126 9.57 18.68 12.61
C ASN A 126 10.38 17.42 12.30
N VAL A 127 9.75 16.25 12.42
CA VAL A 127 10.41 14.96 12.26
C VAL A 127 10.01 14.33 10.92
N PRO A 128 10.97 14.07 10.01
CA PRO A 128 10.70 13.38 8.75
C PRO A 128 10.54 11.87 8.96
N SER A 129 9.69 11.24 8.16
CA SER A 129 9.68 9.78 8.02
C SER A 129 10.85 9.28 7.18
N ASN A 130 11.02 7.96 7.10
CA ASN A 130 11.78 7.38 5.99
C ASN A 130 11.12 7.73 4.63
N THR A 131 11.91 7.63 3.58
CA THR A 131 11.43 7.74 2.20
C THR A 131 10.95 6.38 1.71
N VAL A 132 9.87 6.36 0.94
CA VAL A 132 9.43 5.19 0.16
C VAL A 132 9.42 5.57 -1.32
N THR A 133 9.67 4.59 -2.18
CA THR A 133 9.70 4.78 -3.64
C THR A 133 8.85 3.75 -4.32
N THR A 134 7.94 4.21 -5.18
CA THR A 134 7.20 3.39 -6.13
C THR A 134 7.62 3.77 -7.54
N TYR A 135 7.92 2.81 -8.41
CA TYR A 135 8.18 3.08 -9.82
C TYR A 135 6.87 3.04 -10.59
N ALA A 136 6.35 4.21 -10.95
CA ALA A 136 5.17 4.31 -11.80
C ALA A 136 5.58 4.15 -13.26
N VAL A 137 5.09 3.09 -13.89
CA VAL A 137 5.45 2.69 -15.25
C VAL A 137 4.60 3.45 -16.26
N GLY A 138 5.20 3.89 -17.37
CA GLY A 138 4.47 4.59 -18.43
C GLY A 138 3.39 3.69 -19.07
N ALA A 139 2.32 4.29 -19.57
CA ALA A 139 1.14 3.55 -20.06
C ALA A 139 1.47 2.49 -21.13
N ASN A 140 2.36 2.80 -22.07
CA ASN A 140 2.78 1.84 -23.10
C ASN A 140 3.56 0.66 -22.52
N GLN A 141 4.44 0.90 -21.54
CA GLN A 141 5.18 -0.19 -20.88
C GLN A 141 4.29 -1.01 -19.93
N ALA A 142 3.26 -0.38 -19.34
CA ALA A 142 2.31 -1.04 -18.46
C ALA A 142 1.51 -2.15 -19.16
N LEU A 143 1.23 -2.03 -20.47
CA LEU A 143 0.57 -3.08 -21.25
C LEU A 143 1.31 -4.42 -21.17
N LEU A 144 2.64 -4.40 -21.20
CA LEU A 144 3.45 -5.61 -21.09
C LEU A 144 3.37 -6.23 -19.70
N LEU A 145 3.31 -5.41 -18.64
CA LEU A 145 3.18 -5.89 -17.27
C LEU A 145 1.81 -6.55 -17.03
N ILE A 146 0.75 -5.96 -17.57
CA ILE A 146 -0.61 -6.52 -17.49
C ILE A 146 -0.67 -7.85 -18.25
N ALA A 147 -0.13 -7.90 -19.48
CA ALA A 147 -0.08 -9.14 -20.26
C ALA A 147 0.74 -10.25 -19.57
N LEU A 148 1.80 -9.89 -18.84
CA LEU A 148 2.57 -10.86 -18.05
C LEU A 148 1.75 -11.40 -16.87
N GLU A 149 0.94 -10.57 -16.21
CA GLU A 149 0.08 -11.02 -15.12
C GLU A 149 -1.07 -11.91 -15.63
N GLU A 150 -1.64 -11.59 -16.79
CA GLU A 150 -2.61 -12.46 -17.48
C GLU A 150 -2.00 -13.84 -17.80
N LEU A 151 -0.74 -13.86 -18.24
CA LEU A 151 -0.01 -15.11 -18.49
C LEU A 151 0.18 -15.92 -17.20
N ASN A 152 0.59 -15.28 -16.10
CA ASN A 152 0.75 -15.94 -14.80
C ASN A 152 -0.56 -16.60 -14.32
N MET A 153 -1.70 -15.92 -14.52
CA MET A 153 -3.01 -16.50 -14.18
C MET A 153 -3.35 -17.72 -15.06
N ALA A 154 -3.04 -17.68 -16.35
CA ALA A 154 -3.23 -18.83 -17.23
C ALA A 154 -2.39 -20.04 -16.80
N GLU A 155 -1.16 -19.81 -16.34
CA GLU A 155 -0.28 -20.87 -15.79
C GLU A 155 -0.85 -21.50 -14.51
N LEU A 156 -1.50 -20.71 -13.64
CA LEU A 156 -2.19 -21.24 -12.45
C LEU A 156 -3.35 -22.17 -12.84
N ILE A 157 -4.18 -21.78 -13.82
CA ILE A 157 -5.27 -22.64 -14.32
C ILE A 157 -4.70 -23.95 -14.88
N ASN A 158 -3.61 -23.87 -15.67
CA ASN A 158 -2.97 -25.06 -16.22
C ASN A 158 -2.45 -25.99 -15.11
N THR A 159 -1.83 -25.43 -14.08
CA THR A 159 -1.33 -26.17 -12.91
C THR A 159 -2.45 -26.91 -12.18
N GLN A 160 -3.61 -26.27 -11.98
CA GLN A 160 -4.78 -26.94 -11.40
C GLN A 160 -5.29 -28.08 -12.27
N GLY A 161 -5.29 -27.90 -13.59
CA GLY A 161 -5.61 -28.97 -14.54
C GLY A 161 -4.69 -30.19 -14.40
N GLU A 162 -3.39 -29.97 -14.21
CA GLU A 162 -2.40 -31.04 -14.00
C GLU A 162 -2.63 -31.78 -12.67
N LEU A 163 -2.92 -31.06 -11.58
CA LEU A 163 -3.23 -31.66 -10.28
C LEU A 163 -4.48 -32.55 -10.33
N ILE A 164 -5.53 -32.09 -11.02
CA ILE A 164 -6.74 -32.89 -11.23
C ILE A 164 -6.43 -34.16 -12.03
N GLN A 165 -5.66 -34.04 -13.12
CA GLN A 165 -5.26 -35.20 -13.93
C GLN A 165 -4.44 -36.20 -13.10
N ALA A 166 -3.47 -35.73 -12.31
CA ALA A 166 -2.64 -36.57 -11.46
C ALA A 166 -3.47 -37.30 -10.38
N ALA A 167 -4.46 -36.64 -9.80
CA ALA A 167 -5.34 -37.26 -8.79
C ALA A 167 -6.20 -38.38 -9.40
N ILE A 168 -6.70 -38.20 -10.62
CA ILE A 168 -7.46 -39.23 -11.34
C ILE A 168 -6.58 -40.42 -11.71
N GLN A 169 -5.34 -40.17 -12.16
CA GLN A 169 -4.43 -41.22 -12.63
C GLN A 169 -3.80 -42.05 -11.50
N SER A 170 -3.68 -41.50 -10.30
CA SER A 170 -2.98 -42.13 -9.16
C SER A 170 -3.84 -43.04 -8.27
N SER A 171 -5.09 -43.34 -8.66
CA SER A 171 -6.07 -44.03 -7.79
C SER A 171 -6.26 -43.34 -6.43
N ALA A 172 -6.29 -42.00 -6.44
CA ALA A 172 -6.48 -41.20 -5.24
C ALA A 172 -7.76 -41.59 -4.47
N SER A 173 -7.71 -41.51 -3.15
CA SER A 173 -8.88 -41.71 -2.31
C SER A 173 -9.95 -40.64 -2.55
N ILE A 174 -11.21 -40.93 -2.20
CA ILE A 174 -12.31 -39.95 -2.29
C ILE A 174 -11.98 -38.66 -1.53
N THR A 175 -11.34 -38.76 -0.37
CA THR A 175 -10.93 -37.60 0.43
C THR A 175 -9.92 -36.73 -0.32
N GLN A 176 -8.92 -37.33 -0.97
CA GLN A 176 -7.91 -36.60 -1.75
C GLN A 176 -8.53 -35.96 -3.00
N LEU A 177 -9.45 -36.65 -3.68
CA LEU A 177 -10.17 -36.08 -4.82
C LEU A 177 -11.03 -34.88 -4.40
N LEU A 178 -11.70 -34.96 -3.24
CA LEU A 178 -12.47 -33.85 -2.69
C LEU A 178 -11.59 -32.66 -2.32
N GLU A 179 -10.42 -32.90 -1.74
CA GLU A 179 -9.45 -31.86 -1.41
C GLU A 179 -8.96 -31.14 -2.67
N VAL A 180 -8.52 -31.88 -3.69
CA VAL A 180 -8.08 -31.31 -4.99
C VAL A 180 -9.21 -30.50 -5.63
N ASN A 181 -10.44 -31.02 -5.62
CA ASN A 181 -11.59 -30.29 -6.18
C ASN A 181 -11.88 -28.98 -5.43
N ASN A 182 -11.83 -29.00 -4.10
CA ASN A 182 -12.07 -27.79 -3.29
C ASN A 182 -10.97 -26.74 -3.49
N ASN A 183 -9.70 -27.17 -3.56
CA ASN A 183 -8.57 -26.28 -3.81
C ASN A 183 -8.68 -25.64 -5.20
N ALA A 184 -8.95 -26.44 -6.23
CA ALA A 184 -9.14 -25.95 -7.59
C ALA A 184 -10.31 -24.95 -7.67
N ALA A 185 -11.42 -25.21 -6.98
CA ALA A 185 -12.55 -24.29 -6.93
C ALA A 185 -12.19 -22.93 -6.30
N VAL A 186 -11.39 -22.94 -5.22
CA VAL A 186 -10.91 -21.70 -4.57
C VAL A 186 -9.99 -20.91 -5.50
N GLU A 187 -9.03 -21.58 -6.14
CA GLU A 187 -8.08 -20.91 -7.04
C GLU A 187 -8.75 -20.34 -8.29
N VAL A 188 -9.67 -21.07 -8.92
CA VAL A 188 -10.44 -20.57 -10.06
C VAL A 188 -11.25 -19.33 -9.67
N GLN A 189 -11.80 -19.28 -8.46
CA GLN A 189 -12.51 -18.10 -7.96
C GLN A 189 -11.57 -16.90 -7.74
N GLN A 190 -10.35 -17.14 -7.25
CA GLN A 190 -9.33 -16.10 -7.08
C GLN A 190 -8.90 -15.54 -8.44
N ILE A 191 -8.63 -16.41 -9.42
CA ILE A 191 -8.25 -16.02 -10.78
C ILE A 191 -9.37 -15.22 -11.45
N ALA A 192 -10.62 -15.64 -11.32
CA ALA A 192 -11.76 -14.89 -11.86
C ALA A 192 -11.88 -13.48 -11.24
N THR A 193 -11.56 -13.34 -9.95
CA THR A 193 -11.55 -12.05 -9.26
C THR A 193 -10.41 -11.17 -9.78
N GLN A 194 -9.22 -11.75 -9.91
CA GLN A 194 -8.03 -11.05 -10.38
C GLN A 194 -8.14 -10.61 -11.85
N GLU A 195 -8.76 -11.43 -12.71
CA GLU A 195 -9.09 -11.09 -14.10
C GLU A 195 -9.97 -9.83 -14.16
N CYS A 196 -10.99 -9.73 -13.31
CA CYS A 196 -11.83 -8.54 -13.26
C CYS A 196 -11.05 -7.29 -12.86
N GLU A 197 -10.07 -7.41 -11.95
CA GLU A 197 -9.19 -6.30 -11.56
C GLU A 197 -8.27 -5.88 -12.71
N LEU A 198 -7.68 -6.87 -13.42
CA LEU A 198 -6.78 -6.62 -14.54
C LEU A 198 -7.49 -6.01 -15.74
N VAL A 199 -8.71 -6.42 -16.06
CA VAL A 199 -9.50 -5.81 -17.14
C VAL A 199 -9.80 -4.34 -16.85
N ASN A 200 -10.21 -4.01 -15.62
CA ASN A 200 -10.44 -2.63 -15.21
C ASN A 200 -9.14 -1.81 -15.25
N LEU A 201 -8.04 -2.42 -14.84
CA LEU A 201 -6.72 -1.81 -14.88
C LEU A 201 -6.27 -1.52 -16.31
N LEU A 202 -6.39 -2.49 -17.21
CA LEU A 202 -6.07 -2.39 -18.62
C LEU A 202 -6.86 -1.27 -19.28
N GLN A 203 -8.17 -1.20 -19.03
CA GLN A 203 -9.00 -0.12 -19.54
C GLN A 203 -8.52 1.25 -19.06
N GLY A 204 -8.14 1.37 -17.79
CA GLY A 204 -7.54 2.58 -17.23
C GLY A 204 -6.22 2.96 -17.90
N VAL A 205 -5.35 1.98 -18.18
CA VAL A 205 -4.08 2.21 -18.87
C VAL A 205 -4.30 2.61 -20.33
N LEU A 206 -5.22 1.95 -21.04
CA LEU A 206 -5.55 2.28 -22.43
C LEU A 206 -6.08 3.71 -22.59
N ASN A 207 -6.85 4.21 -21.61
CA ASN A 207 -7.32 5.60 -21.61
C ASN A 207 -6.19 6.63 -21.48
N CYS A 208 -4.99 6.22 -21.04
CA CYS A 208 -3.81 7.08 -20.97
C CYS A 208 -2.98 7.09 -22.26
N ILE A 209 -3.28 6.20 -23.21
CA ILE A 209 -2.55 6.11 -24.47
C ILE A 209 -3.28 6.99 -25.50
N PRO A 210 -2.63 8.02 -26.07
CA PRO A 210 -3.26 8.83 -27.10
C PRO A 210 -3.66 7.95 -28.28
N THR A 211 -4.93 7.97 -28.66
CA THR A 211 -5.34 7.44 -29.96
C THR A 211 -4.77 8.37 -31.03
N THR A 212 -3.68 7.99 -31.69
CA THR A 212 -3.24 8.72 -32.88
C THR A 212 -4.33 8.66 -33.94
N PRO A 213 -4.72 9.79 -34.56
CA PRO A 213 -5.44 9.77 -35.83
C PRO A 213 -4.66 9.06 -36.93
#